data_AF-A0A929IJ72-F1
#
_entry.id   AF-A0A929IJ72-F1
#
_cell.length_a   1.000
_cell.length_b   1.000
_cell.length_c   1.000
_cell.angle_alpha   90.00
_cell.angle_beta   90.00
_cell.angle_gamma   90.00
#
_symmetry.space_group_name_H-M   'P 1'
#
loop_
_entity.id
_entity.type
_entity.pdbx_description
1 polymer ?
#
loop_
_entity_poly.entity_id
_entity_poly.type
_entity_poly.pdbx_seq_one_letter_code
_entity_poly.pdbx_strand_id
1 'polypeptide(L)'
;HTVADLPGGEASDRDATDIAAGFQQAAADVLADRSRHAIRRFLSEFPSESPKGRHFVVAGGVAANRRIRAVLSAAVEEEGMQFTAPPLTLCTDNAAMIAWAGLERLRLGMTDDLTFAARPRWPLDESANPSGRVVLGQAR
;
A
#
# COMPACT_ATOMS: atom_id res chain seq x y z
N HIS A 1 14.16 18.17 23.70
CA HIS A 1 14.79 19.24 22.92
C HIS A 1 13.77 19.74 21.92
N THR A 2 13.20 20.91 22.18
CA THR A 2 12.19 21.56 21.34
C THR A 2 12.86 22.35 20.23
N VAL A 3 12.24 22.40 19.04
CA VAL A 3 12.75 23.12 17.85
C VAL A 3 13.00 24.61 18.14
N ALA A 4 12.35 25.17 19.17
CA ALA A 4 12.51 26.55 19.61
C ALA A 4 13.91 26.91 20.15
N ASP A 5 14.74 25.92 20.53
CA ASP A 5 16.06 26.13 21.12
C ASP A 5 17.21 26.03 20.09
N LEU A 6 16.89 25.85 18.80
CA LEU A 6 17.90 25.75 17.75
C LEU A 6 18.35 27.15 17.30
N PRO A 7 19.66 27.39 17.11
CA PRO A 7 20.16 28.67 16.62
C PRO A 7 19.54 29.00 15.26
N GLY A 8 19.07 30.24 15.11
CA GLY A 8 18.52 30.72 13.83
C GLY A 8 19.60 30.78 12.74
N GLY A 9 19.26 30.32 11.54
CA GLY A 9 20.11 30.33 10.34
C GLY A 9 19.33 29.86 9.11
N GLU A 10 19.81 30.18 7.90
CA GLU A 10 19.23 29.64 6.67
C GLU A 10 19.53 28.14 6.55
N ALA A 11 18.52 27.35 6.15
CA ALA A 11 18.68 25.92 5.97
C ALA A 11 19.68 25.63 4.85
N SER A 12 20.70 24.84 5.14
CA SER A 12 21.68 24.40 4.15
C SER A 12 21.14 23.24 3.31
N ASP A 13 21.77 22.97 2.17
CA ASP A 13 21.50 21.77 1.37
C ASP A 13 21.67 20.48 2.20
N ARG A 14 22.61 20.49 3.15
CA ARG A 14 22.84 19.37 4.05
C ARG A 14 21.64 19.14 4.98
N ASP A 15 21.10 20.20 5.56
CA ASP A 15 19.91 20.10 6.42
C ASP A 15 18.72 19.53 5.64
N ALA A 16 18.53 19.96 4.38
CA ALA A 16 17.50 19.41 3.51
C ALA A 16 17.71 17.91 3.22
N THR A 17 18.96 17.48 2.97
CA THR A 17 19.27 16.06 2.76
C THR A 17 19.05 15.21 4.01
N ASP A 18 19.45 15.71 5.18
CA ASP A 18 19.31 15.00 6.45
C ASP A 18 17.83 14.86 6.84
N ILE A 19 17.03 15.92 6.64
CA ILE A 19 15.57 15.87 6.84
C ILE A 19 14.91 14.89 5.88
N ALA A 20 15.26 14.92 4.58
CA ALA A 20 14.69 14.00 3.60
C ALA A 20 15.05 12.53 3.90
N ALA A 21 16.28 12.27 4.33
CA ALA A 21 16.72 10.95 4.74
C ALA A 21 15.97 10.48 6.01
N GLY A 22 15.86 11.34 7.02
CA GLY A 22 15.12 11.07 8.24
C GLY A 22 13.64 10.78 7.98
N PHE A 23 13.00 11.56 7.10
CA PHE A 23 11.62 11.33 6.68
C PHE A 23 11.47 9.99 5.96
N GLN A 24 12.33 9.69 4.97
CA GLN A 24 12.26 8.43 4.25
C GLN A 24 12.44 7.23 5.18
N GLN A 25 13.35 7.33 6.15
CA GLN A 25 13.57 6.30 7.16
C GLN A 25 12.32 6.10 8.02
N ALA A 26 11.78 7.17 8.60
CA ALA A 26 10.59 7.09 9.43
C ALA A 26 9.37 6.53 8.67
N ALA A 27 9.18 6.94 7.41
CA ALA A 27 8.13 6.42 6.56
C ALA A 27 8.33 4.92 6.27
N ALA A 28 9.55 4.48 5.97
CA ALA A 28 9.86 3.07 5.74
C ALA A 28 9.60 2.22 6.99
N ASP A 29 9.98 2.71 8.17
CA ASP A 29 9.78 2.00 9.44
C ASP A 29 8.30 1.83 9.77
N VAL A 30 7.50 2.90 9.61
CA VAL A 30 6.04 2.83 9.79
C VAL A 30 5.40 1.87 8.79
N LEU A 31 5.80 1.93 7.51
CA LEU A 31 5.27 1.01 6.49
C LEU A 31 5.62 -0.45 6.83
N ALA A 32 6.83 -0.72 7.30
CA ALA A 32 7.24 -2.07 7.70
C ALA A 32 6.42 -2.58 8.89
N ASP A 33 6.28 -1.78 9.95
CA ASP A 33 5.48 -2.13 11.12
C ASP A 33 4.02 -2.44 10.74
N ARG A 34 3.37 -1.55 9.99
CA ARG A 34 1.99 -1.75 9.55
C ARG A 34 1.83 -2.95 8.63
N SER A 35 2.80 -3.20 7.76
CA SER A 35 2.79 -4.37 6.87
C SER A 35 2.89 -5.67 7.67
N ARG A 36 3.77 -5.76 8.67
CA ARG A 36 3.85 -6.95 9.56
C ARG A 36 2.54 -7.19 10.29
N HIS A 37 1.94 -6.15 10.85
CA HIS A 37 0.64 -6.25 11.52
C HIS A 37 -0.46 -6.74 10.55
N ALA A 38 -0.51 -6.20 9.34
CA ALA A 38 -1.46 -6.61 8.31
C ALA A 38 -1.24 -8.07 7.87
N ILE A 39 0.02 -8.48 7.69
CA ILE A 39 0.39 -9.85 7.32
C ILE A 39 -0.06 -10.84 8.39
N ARG A 40 0.29 -10.59 9.66
CA ARG A 40 -0.09 -11.48 10.77
C ARG A 40 -1.60 -11.62 10.89
N ARG A 41 -2.33 -10.51 10.73
CA ARG A 41 -3.80 -10.52 10.70
C ARG A 41 -4.32 -11.35 9.53
N PHE A 42 -3.81 -11.12 8.32
CA PHE A 42 -4.21 -11.87 7.12
C PHE A 42 -3.97 -13.38 7.28
N LEU A 43 -2.79 -13.78 7.75
CA LEU A 43 -2.45 -15.19 7.97
C LEU A 43 -3.32 -15.84 9.06
N SER A 44 -3.76 -15.06 10.05
CA SER A 44 -4.68 -15.54 11.10
C SER A 44 -6.13 -15.67 10.61
N GLU A 45 -6.61 -14.72 9.81
CA GLU A 45 -8.00 -14.69 9.32
C GLU A 45 -8.20 -15.65 8.13
N PHE A 46 -7.16 -15.86 7.33
CA PHE A 46 -7.18 -16.69 6.14
C PHE A 46 -6.10 -17.79 6.22
N PRO A 47 -6.23 -18.75 7.16
CA PRO A 47 -5.29 -19.84 7.27
C PRO A 47 -5.33 -20.68 5.99
N SER A 48 -4.17 -20.86 5.36
CA SER A 48 -4.01 -21.68 4.16
C SER A 48 -2.75 -22.53 4.30
N GLU A 49 -2.91 -23.84 4.13
CA GLU A 49 -1.78 -24.79 4.05
C GLU A 49 -1.06 -24.70 2.69
N SER A 50 -1.70 -24.07 1.69
CA SER A 50 -1.09 -23.87 0.38
C SER A 50 -0.12 -22.68 0.41
N PRO A 51 1.10 -22.82 -0.15
CA PRO A 51 1.98 -21.68 -0.42
C PRO A 51 1.37 -20.71 -1.45
N LYS A 52 0.42 -21.17 -2.28
CA LYS A 52 -0.24 -20.35 -3.28
C LYS A 52 -1.07 -19.26 -2.59
N GLY A 53 -0.77 -18.00 -2.90
CA GLY A 53 -1.45 -16.83 -2.34
C GLY A 53 -0.71 -16.11 -1.20
N ARG A 54 0.50 -16.55 -0.83
CA ARG A 54 1.32 -15.87 0.19
C ARG A 54 2.20 -14.76 -0.41
N HIS A 55 1.60 -13.84 -1.16
CA HIS A 55 2.32 -12.71 -1.76
C HIS A 55 1.93 -11.40 -1.11
N PHE A 56 2.95 -10.58 -0.81
CA PHE A 56 2.78 -9.17 -0.47
C PHE A 56 3.21 -8.34 -1.67
N VAL A 57 2.25 -7.71 -2.34
CA VAL A 57 2.48 -6.96 -3.58
C VAL A 57 2.55 -5.46 -3.28
N VAL A 58 3.61 -4.80 -3.70
CA VAL A 58 3.73 -3.33 -3.65
C VAL A 58 3.76 -2.78 -5.07
N ALA A 59 2.74 -1.99 -5.41
CA ALA A 59 2.61 -1.27 -6.67
C ALA A 59 2.58 0.25 -6.44
N GLY A 60 2.50 1.05 -7.50
CA GLY A 60 2.50 2.51 -7.39
C GLY A 60 3.90 3.13 -7.22
N GLY A 61 3.94 4.45 -7.04
CA GLY A 61 5.19 5.21 -6.89
C GLY A 61 6.04 4.79 -5.68
N VAL A 62 5.41 4.24 -4.63
CA VAL A 62 6.12 3.71 -3.45
C VAL A 62 6.99 2.51 -3.82
N ALA A 63 6.54 1.66 -4.75
CA ALA A 63 7.31 0.53 -5.27
C ALA A 63 8.60 0.95 -5.99
N ALA A 64 8.65 2.19 -6.50
CA ALA A 64 9.81 2.76 -7.17
C ALA A 64 10.92 3.20 -6.20
N ASN A 65 10.59 3.43 -4.91
CA ASN A 65 11.57 3.82 -3.91
C ASN A 65 12.39 2.60 -3.46
N ARG A 66 13.69 2.60 -3.78
CA ARG A 66 14.59 1.47 -3.49
C ARG A 66 14.76 1.19 -1.99
N ARG A 67 14.81 2.23 -1.15
CA ARG A 67 14.97 2.08 0.31
C ARG A 67 13.72 1.46 0.92
N ILE A 68 12.55 2.01 0.60
CA ILE A 68 11.26 1.49 1.10
C ILE A 68 11.07 0.04 0.61
N ARG A 69 11.38 -0.24 -0.66
CA ARG A 69 11.30 -1.60 -1.21
C ARG A 69 12.19 -2.58 -0.46
N ALA A 70 13.44 -2.22 -0.16
CA ALA A 70 14.36 -3.09 0.57
C ALA A 70 13.86 -3.39 1.99
N VAL A 71 13.41 -2.35 2.72
CA VAL A 71 12.87 -2.48 4.08
C VAL A 71 11.61 -3.35 4.10
N LEU A 72 10.69 -3.14 3.16
CA LEU A 72 9.47 -3.94 3.05
C LEU A 72 9.75 -5.39 2.64
N SER A 73 10.67 -5.64 1.69
CA SER A 73 11.02 -7.00 1.28
C SER A 73 11.50 -7.81 2.47
N ALA A 74 12.45 -7.27 3.24
CA ALA A 74 12.96 -7.92 4.44
C ALA A 74 11.84 -8.18 5.47
N ALA A 75 11.00 -7.18 5.72
CA ALA A 75 9.90 -7.33 6.67
C ALA A 75 8.86 -8.39 6.26
N VAL A 76 8.56 -8.49 4.96
CA VAL A 76 7.62 -9.48 4.41
C VAL A 76 8.19 -10.88 4.47
N GLU A 77 9.47 -11.04 4.09
CA GLU A 77 10.16 -12.33 4.07
C GLU A 77 10.32 -12.92 5.48
N GLU A 78 10.57 -12.07 6.49
CA GLU A 78 10.61 -12.48 7.89
C GLU A 78 9.27 -13.02 8.42
N GLU A 79 8.14 -12.59 7.86
CA GLU A 79 6.81 -13.13 8.18
C GLU A 79 6.44 -14.37 7.32
N GLY A 80 7.37 -14.88 6.50
CA GLY A 80 7.17 -16.07 5.68
C GLY A 80 6.30 -15.86 4.44
N MET A 81 6.19 -14.61 3.97
CA MET A 81 5.52 -14.26 2.72
C MET A 81 6.52 -13.91 1.61
N GLN A 82 6.07 -13.96 0.36
CA GLN A 82 6.86 -13.57 -0.80
C GLN A 82 6.62 -12.09 -1.15
N PHE A 83 7.68 -11.29 -1.21
CA PHE A 83 7.59 -9.92 -1.68
C PHE A 83 7.49 -9.87 -3.21
N THR A 84 6.61 -9.05 -3.76
CA THR A 84 6.49 -8.84 -5.21
C THR A 84 6.31 -7.36 -5.53
N ALA A 85 7.14 -6.85 -6.43
CA ALA A 85 6.97 -5.52 -7.03
C ALA A 85 6.93 -5.67 -8.55
N PRO A 86 5.87 -5.22 -9.24
CA PRO A 86 5.81 -5.31 -10.70
C PRO A 86 6.85 -4.38 -11.36
N PRO A 87 7.14 -4.56 -12.66
CA PRO A 87 7.90 -3.60 -13.44
C PRO A 87 7.34 -2.18 -13.29
N LEU A 88 8.22 -1.17 -13.20
CA LEU A 88 7.81 0.21 -12.91
C LEU A 88 6.82 0.77 -13.93
N THR A 89 6.91 0.35 -15.20
CA THR A 89 5.99 0.73 -16.28
C THR A 89 4.55 0.25 -16.04
N LEU A 90 4.36 -0.75 -15.19
CA LEU A 90 3.06 -1.27 -14.79
C LEU A 90 2.61 -0.75 -13.42
N CYS A 91 3.49 -0.08 -12.67
CA CYS A 91 3.18 0.49 -11.35
C CYS A 91 2.42 1.82 -11.43
N THR A 92 2.53 2.57 -12.52
CA THR A 92 1.77 3.81 -12.74
C THR A 92 0.42 3.51 -13.40
N ASP A 93 -0.55 4.41 -13.24
CA ASP A 93 -1.87 4.28 -13.88
C ASP A 93 -1.73 4.06 -15.40
N ASN A 94 -2.29 2.96 -15.91
CA ASN A 94 -2.18 2.58 -17.31
C ASN A 94 -3.40 1.79 -17.80
N ALA A 95 -3.65 1.78 -19.11
CA ALA A 95 -4.81 1.07 -19.68
C ALA A 95 -4.73 -0.46 -19.54
N ALA A 96 -3.53 -1.03 -19.42
CA ALA A 96 -3.36 -2.47 -19.30
C ALA A 96 -3.92 -3.01 -17.97
N MET A 97 -3.80 -2.26 -16.87
CA MET A 97 -4.38 -2.65 -15.57
C MET A 97 -5.92 -2.69 -15.63
N ILE A 98 -6.53 -1.74 -16.35
CA ILE A 98 -7.98 -1.68 -16.56
C ILE A 98 -8.44 -2.85 -17.44
N ALA A 99 -7.74 -3.09 -18.55
CA ALA A 99 -8.06 -4.19 -19.44
C ALA A 99 -7.95 -5.56 -18.75
N TRP A 100 -6.91 -5.76 -17.93
CA TRP A 100 -6.73 -7.00 -17.17
C TRP A 100 -7.84 -7.21 -16.14
N ALA A 101 -8.17 -6.19 -15.34
CA ALA A 101 -9.27 -6.26 -14.38
C ALA A 101 -10.62 -6.54 -15.07
N GLY A 102 -10.86 -5.92 -16.24
CA GLY A 102 -12.04 -6.16 -17.06
C GLY A 102 -12.12 -7.59 -17.60
N LEU A 103 -10.99 -8.15 -18.06
CA LEU A 103 -10.91 -9.53 -18.54
C LEU A 103 -11.21 -10.53 -17.42
N GLU A 104 -10.65 -10.34 -16.22
CA GLU A 104 -10.91 -11.18 -15.05
C GLU A 104 -12.39 -11.13 -14.65
N ARG A 105 -13.01 -9.93 -14.63
CA ARG A 105 -14.46 -9.77 -14.40
C ARG A 105 -15.30 -10.48 -15.46
N LEU A 106 -14.96 -10.32 -16.74
CA LEU A 106 -15.67 -10.95 -17.84
C LEU A 106 -15.61 -12.48 -17.77
N ARG A 107 -14.45 -13.06 -17.39
CA ARG A 107 -14.28 -14.50 -17.17
C ARG A 107 -15.17 -15.05 -16.05
N LEU A 108 -15.49 -14.22 -15.05
CA LEU A 108 -16.44 -14.54 -13.99
C LEU A 108 -17.90 -14.30 -14.39
N GLY A 109 -18.18 -13.91 -15.64
CA GLY A 109 -19.52 -13.57 -16.13
C GLY A 109 -20.02 -12.22 -15.64
N MET A 110 -19.16 -11.41 -15.01
CA MET A 110 -19.53 -10.09 -14.51
C MET A 110 -19.46 -9.08 -15.66
N THR A 111 -20.62 -8.58 -16.08
CA THR A 111 -20.74 -7.57 -17.14
C THR A 111 -21.67 -6.47 -16.69
N ASP A 112 -21.37 -5.24 -17.12
CA ASP A 112 -22.17 -4.05 -16.85
C ASP A 112 -22.86 -3.64 -18.16
N ASP A 113 -24.05 -3.03 -18.08
CA ASP A 113 -24.76 -2.54 -19.25
C ASP A 113 -24.21 -1.17 -19.73
N LEU A 114 -24.74 -0.68 -20.86
CA LEU A 114 -24.30 0.59 -21.44
C LEU A 114 -24.78 1.83 -20.66
N THR A 115 -25.53 1.66 -19.58
CA THR A 115 -26.03 2.76 -18.73
C THR A 115 -25.12 3.04 -17.53
N PHE A 116 -24.03 2.28 -17.37
CA PHE A 116 -23.07 2.46 -16.29
C PHE A 116 -22.53 3.90 -16.22
N ALA A 117 -22.63 4.50 -15.04
CA ALA A 117 -22.15 5.86 -14.77
C ALA A 117 -20.84 5.85 -13.96
N ALA A 118 -19.99 6.83 -14.21
CA ALA A 118 -18.76 7.00 -13.45
C ALA A 118 -19.04 7.24 -11.95
N ARG A 119 -18.31 6.53 -11.07
CA ARG A 119 -18.38 6.65 -9.60
C ARG A 119 -17.06 7.23 -9.05
N PRO A 120 -16.94 8.55 -8.81
CA PRO A 120 -15.68 9.16 -8.37
C PRO A 120 -15.18 8.70 -7.00
N ARG A 121 -16.09 8.27 -6.11
CA ARG A 121 -15.79 7.70 -4.79
C ARG A 121 -16.36 6.29 -4.72
N TRP A 122 -15.87 5.42 -5.60
CA TRP A 122 -16.27 4.02 -5.61
C TRP A 122 -15.55 3.27 -4.49
N PRO A 123 -16.27 2.75 -3.48
CA PRO A 123 -15.64 1.89 -2.48
C PRO A 123 -15.17 0.57 -3.12
N LEU A 124 -14.04 0.05 -2.66
CA LEU A 124 -13.51 -1.25 -3.11
C LEU A 124 -14.37 -2.42 -2.60
N ASP A 125 -14.96 -2.25 -1.41
CA ASP A 125 -15.90 -3.16 -0.78
C ASP A 125 -17.22 -2.40 -0.61
N GLU A 126 -18.32 -2.90 -1.17
CA GLU A 126 -19.63 -2.22 -1.08
C GLU A 126 -20.16 -2.16 0.37
N SER A 127 -19.61 -2.96 1.30
CA SER A 127 -19.89 -2.86 2.73
C SER A 127 -19.04 -1.80 3.45
N ALA A 128 -18.02 -1.24 2.78
CA ALA A 128 -17.18 -0.19 3.35
C ALA A 128 -17.95 1.13 3.46
N ASN A 129 -17.85 1.80 4.62
CA ASN A 129 -18.49 3.09 4.85
C ASN A 129 -17.98 4.14 3.84
N PRO A 130 -18.81 4.61 2.88
CA PRO A 130 -18.38 5.50 1.81
C PRO A 130 -17.97 6.91 2.29
N SER A 131 -18.21 7.24 3.57
CA SER A 131 -17.83 8.51 4.17
C SER A 131 -16.42 8.55 4.77
N GLY A 132 -15.71 7.42 4.85
CA GLY A 132 -14.39 7.34 5.49
C GLY A 132 -14.36 7.65 6.99
N ARG A 133 -15.52 7.90 7.62
CA ARG A 133 -15.61 8.06 9.07
C ARG A 133 -15.45 6.70 9.74
N VAL A 134 -14.43 6.58 10.57
CA VAL A 134 -14.33 5.48 11.54
C VAL A 134 -15.51 5.65 12.50
N VAL A 135 -16.54 4.83 12.34
CA VAL A 135 -17.60 4.71 13.36
C VAL A 135 -17.02 3.80 14.44
N LEU A 136 -16.45 4.40 15.49
CA LEU A 136 -16.04 3.64 16.68
C LEU A 136 -17.28 3.05 17.33
N GLY A 137 -17.41 1.73 17.21
CA GLY A 137 -18.44 0.93 17.84
C GLY A 137 -19.58 0.57 16.90
N GLN A 138 -19.51 -0.62 16.31
CA GLN A 138 -20.48 -1.69 16.56
C GLN A 138 -19.79 -3.03 16.29
N ALA A 139 -19.19 -3.60 17.33
CA ALA A 139 -18.97 -5.04 17.40
C ALA A 139 -20.29 -5.66 17.88
N ARG A 140 -20.85 -6.53 17.05
CA ARG A 140 -21.72 -7.64 17.47
C ARG A 140 -21.25 -8.88 16.73
#